data_AF-A0A4Q6E0L7-F1
#
_entry.id   AF-A0A4Q6E0L7-F1
#
_cell.length_a   1.000
_cell.length_b   1.000
_cell.length_c   1.000
_cell.angle_alpha   90.00
_cell.angle_beta   90.00
_cell.angle_gamma   90.00
#
_symmetry.space_group_name_H-M   'P 1'
#
loop_
_entity.id
_entity.type
_entity.pdbx_description
1 polymer ?
#
loop_
_entity_poly.entity_id
_entity_poly.type
_entity_poly.pdbx_seq_one_letter_code
_entity_poly.pdbx_strand_id
1 'polypeptide(L)'
;MKYSILVKQYAMTKQEFEFWEIMKKNTEQLGTIFDPQPSQVKGNIHCVTDPAEVVIGYLGVCTVVQKRNYIDKSKLMQFSTKRFYTDCTADSVLFERIQGNAIIHEEDIYFNRNYILIPLDAITTPFGDVIGHMGTAPRCADCTLRGTKNKPAFWE
;
A
#
# COMPACT_ATOMS: atom_id res chain seq x y z
N MET A 1 5.76 -14.47 -3.39
CA MET A 1 5.24 -13.42 -2.49
C MET A 1 3.82 -13.80 -2.09
N LYS A 2 3.52 -13.93 -0.80
CA LYS A 2 2.18 -14.29 -0.29
C LYS A 2 1.58 -13.08 0.43
N TYR A 3 0.29 -12.84 0.25
CA TYR A 3 -0.42 -11.84 1.06
C TYR A 3 -0.76 -12.44 2.42
N SER A 4 -0.78 -11.62 3.46
CA SER A 4 -1.15 -12.05 4.82
C SER A 4 -2.21 -11.10 5.37
N ILE A 5 -3.22 -11.68 6.03
CA ILE A 5 -4.22 -10.94 6.80
C ILE A 5 -4.23 -11.49 8.23
N LEU A 6 -4.22 -10.59 9.21
CA LEU A 6 -4.44 -10.92 10.61
C LEU A 6 -5.88 -10.58 10.97
N VAL A 7 -6.70 -11.60 11.13
CA VAL A 7 -8.10 -11.45 11.53
C VAL A 7 -8.16 -11.50 13.05
N LYS A 8 -8.79 -10.50 13.67
CA LYS A 8 -9.08 -10.46 15.11
C LYS A 8 -10.59 -10.53 15.29
N GLN A 9 -11.06 -11.47 16.09
CA GLN A 9 -12.45 -11.64 16.45
C GLN A 9 -12.62 -11.36 17.94
N TYR A 10 -13.57 -10.48 18.25
CA TYR A 10 -13.86 -10.01 19.59
C TYR A 10 -15.24 -10.55 20.01
N ALA A 11 -15.31 -11.30 21.11
CA ALA A 11 -16.57 -11.78 21.68
C ALA A 11 -17.16 -10.71 22.61
N MET A 12 -17.74 -9.65 22.03
CA MET A 12 -18.28 -8.50 22.75
C MET A 12 -19.78 -8.62 23.03
N THR A 13 -20.28 -7.90 24.04
CA THR A 13 -21.72 -7.81 24.29
C THR A 13 -22.40 -6.94 23.24
N LYS A 14 -23.72 -7.07 23.10
CA LYS A 14 -24.51 -6.24 22.18
C LYS A 14 -24.35 -4.75 22.47
N GLN A 15 -24.38 -4.37 23.76
CA GLN A 15 -24.26 -2.98 24.19
C GLN A 15 -22.89 -2.38 23.86
N GLU A 16 -21.82 -3.17 24.02
CA GLU A 16 -20.46 -2.75 23.66
C GLU A 16 -20.34 -2.54 22.14
N PHE A 17 -20.88 -3.47 21.35
CA PHE A 17 -20.91 -3.36 19.90
C PHE A 17 -21.65 -2.09 19.44
N GLU A 18 -22.83 -1.84 19.99
CA GLU A 18 -23.64 -0.65 19.67
C GLU A 18 -22.90 0.65 20.02
N PHE A 19 -22.22 0.71 21.17
CA PHE A 19 -21.40 1.85 21.55
C PHE A 19 -20.32 2.16 20.50
N TRP A 20 -19.54 1.15 20.11
CA TRP A 20 -18.48 1.32 19.11
C TRP A 20 -19.01 1.63 17.72
N GLU A 21 -20.16 1.08 17.34
CA GLU A 21 -20.81 1.39 16.07
C GLU A 21 -21.25 2.86 16.00
N ILE A 22 -21.84 3.39 17.07
CA ILE A 22 -22.23 4.80 17.16
C ILE A 22 -20.99 5.70 17.16
N MET A 23 -19.95 5.35 17.93
CA MET A 23 -18.69 6.10 17.94
C MET A 23 -18.04 6.15 16.55
N LYS A 24 -18.04 5.03 15.82
CA LYS A 24 -17.53 4.95 14.45
C LYS A 24 -18.35 5.84 13.51
N LYS A 25 -19.68 5.77 13.57
CA LYS A 25 -20.56 6.63 12.77
C LYS A 25 -20.29 8.12 13.03
N ASN A 26 -20.15 8.52 14.29
CA ASN A 26 -19.90 9.91 14.66
C ASN A 26 -18.50 10.42 14.26
N THR A 27 -17.49 9.55 14.15
CA THR A 27 -16.09 9.94 13.86
C THR A 27 -15.69 9.79 12.40
N GLU A 28 -16.30 8.84 11.68
CA GLU A 28 -16.01 8.58 10.26
C GLU A 28 -17.01 9.25 9.30
N GLN A 29 -18.04 9.92 9.82
CA GLN A 29 -18.86 10.83 9.01
C GLN A 29 -17.99 12.01 8.54
N LEU A 30 -17.73 12.01 7.23
CA LEU A 30 -16.90 13.00 6.54
C LEU A 30 -17.48 14.43 6.58
N GLY A 31 -18.69 14.61 7.12
CA GLY A 31 -19.32 15.92 7.28
C GLY A 31 -19.94 16.42 5.97
N THR A 32 -21.11 15.90 5.61
CA THR A 32 -21.97 16.47 4.57
C THR A 32 -23.19 17.16 5.21
N ILE A 33 -23.82 18.08 4.47
CA ILE A 33 -25.02 18.80 4.96
C ILE A 33 -26.24 17.89 5.20
N PHE A 34 -26.15 16.63 4.76
CA PHE A 34 -27.17 15.59 4.94
C PHE A 34 -26.72 14.51 5.93
N ASP A 35 -25.61 14.71 6.64
CA ASP A 35 -25.15 13.73 7.60
C ASP A 35 -26.13 13.66 8.79
N PRO A 36 -26.45 12.44 9.27
CA PRO A 36 -27.28 12.27 10.45
C PRO A 36 -26.66 13.02 11.63
N GLN A 37 -27.49 13.70 12.43
CA GLN A 37 -26.99 14.30 13.67
C GLN A 37 -26.34 13.22 14.56
N PRO A 38 -25.19 13.53 15.18
CA PRO A 38 -24.49 12.58 16.04
C PRO A 38 -25.43 12.17 17.18
N SER A 39 -25.66 10.87 17.30
CA SER A 39 -26.50 10.31 18.37
C SER A 39 -25.75 10.38 19.69
N GLN A 40 -26.48 10.65 20.79
CA GLN A 40 -25.88 10.68 22.12
C GLN A 40 -25.29 9.31 22.46
N VAL A 41 -23.96 9.27 22.64
CA VAL A 41 -23.25 8.05 22.99
C VAL A 41 -23.40 7.83 24.50
N LYS A 42 -24.30 6.94 24.91
CA LYS A 42 -24.38 6.50 26.31
C LYS A 42 -23.47 5.30 26.53
N GLY A 43 -22.44 5.51 27.33
CA GLY A 43 -21.54 4.47 27.80
C GLY A 43 -22.00 3.79 29.09
N ASN A 44 -21.11 3.01 29.70
CA ASN A 44 -21.32 2.43 31.04
C ASN A 44 -20.46 3.11 32.13
N ILE A 45 -19.76 4.19 31.79
CA ILE A 45 -18.93 4.98 32.70
C ILE A 45 -19.74 6.21 33.15
N HIS A 46 -19.64 6.56 34.44
CA HIS A 46 -20.29 7.74 35.02
C HIS A 46 -19.35 8.43 36.01
N CYS A 47 -19.53 9.74 36.19
CA CYS A 47 -18.82 10.52 37.20
C CYS A 47 -19.40 10.24 38.59
N VAL A 48 -18.54 9.95 39.56
CA VAL A 48 -18.94 9.66 40.95
C VAL A 48 -19.11 10.92 41.79
N THR A 49 -18.49 12.04 41.40
CA THR A 49 -18.57 13.32 42.12
C THR A 49 -19.67 14.24 41.60
N ASP A 50 -20.03 14.14 40.32
CA ASP A 50 -21.10 14.93 39.69
C ASP A 50 -21.95 14.05 38.75
N PRO A 51 -23.15 13.61 39.20
CA PRO A 51 -24.05 12.82 38.37
C PRO A 51 -24.61 13.56 37.14
N ALA A 52 -24.54 14.90 37.10
CA ALA A 52 -24.98 15.70 35.96
C ALA A 52 -23.90 15.80 34.87
N GLU A 53 -22.66 15.44 35.18
CA GLU A 53 -21.56 15.41 34.23
C GLU A 53 -21.72 14.25 33.23
N VAL A 54 -21.79 14.59 31.95
CA VAL A 54 -21.89 13.60 30.87
C VAL A 54 -20.48 13.11 30.52
N VAL A 55 -20.23 11.83 30.77
CA VAL A 55 -18.95 11.17 30.44
C VAL A 55 -19.14 10.24 29.25
N ILE A 56 -18.20 10.28 28.30
CA ILE A 56 -18.18 9.39 27.12
C ILE A 56 -17.14 8.30 27.37
N GLY A 57 -17.58 7.03 27.35
CA GLY A 57 -16.69 5.90 27.39
C GLY A 57 -17.39 4.60 27.73
N TYR A 58 -16.84 3.48 27.25
CA TYR A 58 -17.37 2.15 27.51
C TYR A 58 -16.24 1.24 27.96
N LEU A 59 -16.41 0.60 29.12
CA LEU A 59 -15.51 -0.42 29.63
C LEU A 59 -16.11 -1.80 29.35
N GLY A 60 -15.49 -2.55 28.46
CA GLY A 60 -15.83 -3.93 28.13
C GLY A 60 -14.68 -4.88 28.44
N VAL A 61 -15.01 -6.13 28.75
CA VAL A 61 -14.04 -7.24 28.84
C VAL A 61 -14.52 -8.32 27.88
N CYS A 62 -13.72 -8.61 26.86
CA CYS A 62 -14.02 -9.64 25.88
C CYS A 62 -12.82 -10.56 25.64
N THR A 63 -13.11 -11.78 25.19
CA THR A 63 -12.07 -12.68 24.69
C THR A 63 -11.75 -12.31 23.25
N VAL A 64 -10.46 -12.25 22.91
CA VAL A 64 -9.97 -11.96 21.56
C VAL A 64 -9.34 -13.21 20.98
N VAL A 65 -9.87 -13.70 19.87
CA VAL A 65 -9.27 -14.77 19.07
C VAL A 65 -8.63 -14.15 17.83
N GLN A 66 -7.37 -14.48 17.59
CA GLN A 66 -6.64 -13.98 16.42
C GLN A 66 -6.17 -15.14 15.55
N LYS A 67 -6.33 -14.98 14.24
CA LYS A 67 -5.84 -15.94 13.25
C LYS A 67 -5.17 -15.20 12.10
N ARG A 68 -3.91 -15.54 11.84
CA ARG A 68 -3.20 -15.10 10.65
C ARG A 68 -3.46 -16.09 9.51
N ASN A 69 -3.96 -15.59 8.39
CA ASN A 69 -4.12 -16.38 7.18
C ASN A 69 -3.17 -15.88 6.10
N TYR A 70 -2.60 -16.83 5.37
CA TYR A 70 -1.74 -16.58 4.21
C TYR A 70 -2.51 -16.91 2.94
N ILE A 71 -2.61 -15.89 2.08
CA ILE A 71 -3.28 -15.94 0.79
C ILE A 71 -2.19 -16.06 -0.26
N ASP A 72 -2.10 -17.26 -0.82
CA ASP A 72 -1.26 -17.55 -1.97
C ASP A 72 -1.99 -17.15 -3.26
N LYS A 73 -1.24 -16.81 -4.30
CA LYS A 73 -1.80 -16.49 -5.61
C LYS A 73 -2.69 -17.61 -6.15
N SER A 74 -2.33 -18.86 -5.89
CA SER A 74 -3.12 -20.05 -6.27
C SER A 74 -4.52 -20.12 -5.62
N LYS A 75 -4.72 -19.47 -4.46
CA LYS A 75 -6.01 -19.44 -3.74
C LYS A 75 -6.96 -18.36 -4.25
N LEU A 76 -6.47 -17.43 -5.07
CA LEU A 76 -7.29 -16.40 -5.68
C LEU A 76 -7.91 -16.97 -6.96
N MET A 77 -9.06 -17.64 -6.85
CA MET A 77 -9.79 -18.16 -8.00
C MET A 77 -10.30 -17.02 -8.89
N GLN A 78 -10.05 -17.12 -10.20
CA GLN A 78 -10.71 -16.40 -11.30
C GLN A 78 -10.68 -14.85 -11.32
N PHE A 79 -9.92 -14.17 -10.47
CA PHE A 79 -9.61 -12.78 -10.78
C PHE A 79 -8.65 -12.77 -11.97
N SER A 80 -9.13 -12.28 -13.12
CA SER A 80 -8.28 -11.87 -14.23
C SER A 80 -7.31 -10.84 -13.67
N THR A 81 -6.14 -11.30 -13.22
CA THR A 81 -5.06 -10.42 -12.85
C THR A 81 -4.55 -9.88 -14.17
N LYS A 82 -5.18 -8.81 -14.69
CA LYS A 82 -4.48 -7.91 -15.59
C LYS A 82 -3.14 -7.67 -14.91
N ARG A 83 -2.05 -8.08 -15.56
CA ARG A 83 -0.72 -7.84 -15.03
C ARG A 83 -0.67 -6.35 -14.73
N PHE A 84 -0.37 -5.99 -13.48
CA PHE A 84 -0.40 -4.58 -13.07
C PHE A 84 0.55 -3.71 -13.92
N TYR A 85 1.52 -4.37 -14.57
CA TYR A 85 2.54 -3.81 -15.45
C TYR A 85 2.39 -4.37 -16.88
N THR A 86 1.23 -4.22 -17.51
CA THR A 86 1.07 -4.60 -18.93
C THR A 86 1.80 -3.65 -19.88
N ASP A 87 2.14 -2.45 -19.42
CA ASP A 87 2.71 -1.35 -20.19
C ASP A 87 4.17 -1.06 -19.81
N CYS A 88 4.82 -1.97 -19.10
CA CYS A 88 6.25 -1.87 -18.80
C CYS A 88 7.06 -2.55 -19.90
N THR A 89 7.79 -1.73 -20.64
CA THR A 89 8.77 -2.17 -21.63
C THR A 89 10.14 -1.65 -21.22
N ALA A 90 11.17 -2.42 -21.53
CA ALA A 90 12.54 -1.96 -21.47
C ALA A 90 12.99 -1.61 -22.89
N ASP A 91 13.78 -0.56 -23.02
CA ASP A 91 14.37 -0.14 -24.30
C ASP A 91 15.88 0.05 -24.14
N SER A 92 16.62 -0.04 -25.24
CA SER A 92 18.07 0.14 -25.22
C SER A 92 18.43 1.62 -25.12
N VAL A 93 19.31 1.95 -24.17
CA VAL A 93 19.91 3.27 -24.01
C VAL A 93 21.42 3.11 -24.15
N LEU A 94 22.00 3.67 -25.21
CA LEU A 94 23.40 3.48 -25.54
C LEU A 94 24.29 4.59 -24.96
N PHE A 95 25.55 4.25 -24.64
CA PHE A 95 26.55 5.25 -24.29
C PHE A 95 26.79 6.24 -25.44
N GLU A 96 26.76 5.73 -26.67
CA GLU A 96 26.92 6.51 -27.89
C GLU A 96 25.98 5.96 -28.96
N ARG A 97 25.03 6.78 -29.40
CA ARG A 97 24.19 6.52 -30.56
C ARG A 97 24.52 7.50 -31.68
N ILE A 98 24.85 6.97 -32.85
CA ILE A 98 25.11 7.77 -34.04
C ILE A 98 23.77 8.11 -34.71
N GLN A 99 23.45 9.40 -34.82
CA GLN A 99 22.29 9.91 -35.54
C GLN A 99 22.73 10.91 -36.59
N GLY A 100 22.92 10.43 -37.83
CA GLY A 100 23.55 11.22 -38.89
C GLY A 100 25.01 11.51 -38.55
N ASN A 101 25.39 12.79 -38.48
CA ASN A 101 26.75 13.23 -38.15
C ASN A 101 26.94 13.55 -36.65
N ALA A 102 25.94 13.32 -35.80
CA ALA A 102 26.00 13.61 -34.37
C ALA A 102 26.13 12.31 -33.56
N ILE A 103 26.93 12.38 -32.49
CA ILE A 103 26.99 11.38 -31.43
C ILE A 103 26.09 11.85 -30.29
N ILE A 104 25.15 11.00 -29.90
CA ILE A 104 24.23 11.26 -28.79
C ILE A 104 24.59 10.32 -27.65
N HIS A 105 24.89 10.90 -26.48
CA HIS A 105 25.08 10.15 -25.24
C HIS A 105 23.73 9.94 -24.56
N GLU A 106 23.03 8.86 -24.90
CA GLU A 106 21.65 8.65 -24.47
C GLU A 106 21.55 8.46 -22.95
N GLU A 107 22.52 7.80 -22.32
CA GLU A 107 22.52 7.60 -20.86
C GLU A 107 22.57 8.91 -20.08
N ASP A 108 23.29 9.91 -20.57
CA ASP A 108 23.32 11.23 -19.95
C ASP A 108 21.94 11.88 -19.97
N ILE A 109 21.18 11.67 -21.05
CA ILE A 109 19.86 12.25 -21.23
C ILE A 109 18.83 11.50 -20.39
N TYR A 110 18.83 10.17 -20.44
CA TYR A 110 17.75 9.35 -19.89
C TYR A 110 18.00 8.90 -18.44
N PHE A 111 19.24 8.71 -18.02
CA PHE A 111 19.60 8.27 -16.67
C PHE A 111 20.18 9.43 -15.83
N ASN A 112 21.23 10.10 -16.29
CA ASN A 112 22.04 10.96 -15.41
C ASN A 112 21.46 12.36 -15.19
N ARG A 113 20.85 12.98 -16.22
CA ARG A 113 20.34 14.36 -16.13
C ARG A 113 18.87 14.43 -15.78
N ASN A 114 18.03 13.67 -16.49
CA ASN A 114 16.59 13.80 -16.38
C ASN A 114 15.92 12.67 -15.58
N TYR A 115 16.66 11.60 -15.24
CA TYR A 115 16.15 10.43 -14.50
C TYR A 115 14.82 9.89 -15.06
N ILE A 116 14.68 9.93 -16.39
CA ILE A 116 13.46 9.55 -17.12
C ILE A 116 13.27 8.03 -17.05
N LEU A 117 14.38 7.29 -17.09
CA LEU A 117 14.42 5.83 -17.04
C LEU A 117 15.29 5.37 -15.86
N ILE A 118 15.04 4.16 -15.40
CA ILE A 118 15.89 3.45 -14.46
C ILE A 118 16.72 2.43 -15.26
N PRO A 119 18.06 2.44 -15.12
CA PRO A 119 18.92 1.46 -15.76
C PRO A 119 18.67 0.06 -15.18
N LEU A 120 18.62 -0.93 -16.07
CA LEU A 120 18.44 -2.35 -15.79
C LEU A 120 19.74 -3.09 -16.13
N ASP A 121 19.68 -4.10 -17.00
CA ASP A 121 20.83 -4.89 -17.41
C ASP A 121 21.71 -4.16 -18.41
N ALA A 122 23.02 -4.42 -18.34
CA ALA A 122 24.00 -3.91 -19.30
C ALA A 122 23.83 -4.58 -20.67
N ILE A 123 23.94 -3.79 -21.73
CA ILE A 123 24.00 -4.24 -23.11
C ILE A 123 25.47 -4.44 -23.46
N THR A 124 25.84 -5.66 -23.81
CA THR A 124 27.24 -6.04 -24.08
C THR A 124 27.47 -6.47 -25.51
N THR A 125 28.66 -6.19 -26.03
CA THR A 125 29.14 -6.74 -27.30
C THR A 125 29.48 -8.22 -27.14
N PRO A 126 29.65 -8.97 -28.24
CA PRO A 126 30.14 -10.36 -28.19
C PRO A 126 31.51 -10.51 -27.50
N PHE A 127 32.27 -9.42 -27.36
CA PHE A 127 33.59 -9.41 -26.71
C PHE A 127 33.52 -9.00 -25.22
N GLY A 128 32.33 -8.69 -24.71
CA GLY A 128 32.09 -8.35 -23.30
C GLY A 128 32.15 -6.86 -22.99
N ASP A 129 32.38 -6.00 -23.98
CA ASP A 129 32.35 -4.55 -23.77
C ASP A 129 30.93 -4.07 -23.55
N VAL A 130 30.71 -3.25 -22.52
CA VAL A 130 29.40 -2.62 -22.28
C VAL A 130 29.25 -1.44 -23.23
N ILE A 131 28.15 -1.40 -23.97
CA ILE A 131 27.82 -0.33 -24.93
C ILE A 131 26.60 0.50 -24.53
N GLY A 132 25.97 0.15 -23.41
CA GLY A 132 24.84 0.85 -22.83
C GLY A 132 24.09 -0.01 -21.82
N HIS A 133 22.89 0.42 -21.44
CA HIS A 133 22.00 -0.32 -20.55
C HIS A 133 20.58 -0.36 -21.10
N MET A 134 19.83 -1.40 -20.74
CA MET A 134 18.38 -1.35 -20.89
C MET A 134 17.79 -0.37 -19.87
N GLY A 135 16.81 0.43 -20.27
CA GLY A 135 16.11 1.38 -19.41
C GLY A 135 14.61 1.14 -19.40
N THR A 136 13.96 1.32 -18.25
CA THR A 136 12.49 1.33 -18.15
C THR A 136 11.99 2.48 -17.28
N ALA A 137 10.71 2.83 -17.40
CA ALA A 137 10.14 3.92 -16.61
C ALA A 137 10.24 3.62 -15.09
N PRO A 138 10.48 4.63 -14.23
CA PRO A 138 10.63 4.43 -12.79
C PRO A 138 9.50 3.61 -12.13
N ARG A 139 8.26 3.83 -12.55
CA ARG A 139 7.09 3.05 -12.06
C ARG A 139 7.23 1.53 -12.24
N CYS A 140 8.04 1.07 -13.21
CA CYS A 140 8.22 -0.32 -13.58
C CYS A 140 9.36 -1.01 -12.82
N ALA A 141 10.38 -0.26 -12.37
CA ALA A 141 11.56 -0.82 -11.73
C ALA A 141 11.76 -0.35 -10.28
N ASP A 142 11.18 0.78 -9.88
CA ASP A 142 11.28 1.31 -8.53
C ASP A 142 10.19 0.76 -7.63
N CYS A 143 10.53 -0.30 -6.89
CA CYS A 143 9.64 -0.90 -5.90
C CYS A 143 9.34 0.02 -4.71
N THR A 144 10.13 1.09 -4.47
CA THR A 144 9.92 2.00 -3.33
C THR A 144 8.74 2.93 -3.52
N LEU A 145 8.32 3.16 -4.77
CA LEU A 145 7.15 3.99 -5.09
C LEU A 145 5.83 3.38 -4.57
N ARG A 146 5.80 2.07 -4.29
CA ARG A 146 4.59 1.33 -3.89
C ARG A 146 4.78 0.37 -2.74
N GLY A 147 6.01 0.23 -2.25
CA GLY A 147 6.37 -0.79 -1.27
C GLY A 147 7.51 -0.35 -0.37
N THR A 148 7.70 -1.09 0.70
CA THR A 148 8.84 -0.90 1.60
C THR A 148 9.91 -1.94 1.32
N LYS A 149 11.18 -1.54 1.41
CA LYS A 149 12.32 -2.48 1.35
C LYS A 149 12.42 -3.33 2.62
N ASN A 150 11.75 -2.91 3.70
CA ASN A 150 11.77 -3.62 4.97
C ASN A 150 10.83 -4.83 4.88
N LYS A 151 11.42 -6.03 4.77
CA LYS A 151 10.68 -7.30 4.82
C LYS A 151 9.88 -7.36 6.13
N PRO A 152 8.53 -7.41 6.08
CA PRO A 152 7.72 -7.58 7.28
C PRO A 152 7.99 -8.94 7.92
N ALA A 153 7.96 -9.00 9.25
CA ALA A 153 8.27 -10.23 10.01
C ALA A 153 7.38 -11.44 9.68
N PHE A 154 6.23 -11.22 9.05
CA PHE A 154 5.30 -12.28 8.67
C PHE A 154 5.48 -12.78 7.22
N TRP A 155 6.36 -12.19 6.41
CA TRP A 155 6.68 -12.72 5.08
C TRP A 155 7.60 -13.94 5.25
N GLU A 156 7.11 -15.13 4.92
CA GLU A 156 7.96 -16.32 4.72
C GLU A 156 8.59 -16.27 3.33
#